data_AF-A0A315XZV3-F1
#
_entry.id   AF-A0A315XZV3-F1
#
_cell.length_a   1.000
_cell.length_b   1.000
_cell.length_c   1.000
_cell.angle_alpha   90.00
_cell.angle_beta   90.00
_cell.angle_gamma   90.00
#
_symmetry.space_group_name_H-M   'P 1'
#
loop_
_entity.id
_entity.type
_entity.pdbx_description
1 polymer ?
#
loop_
_entity_poly.entity_id
_entity_poly.type
_entity_poly.pdbx_seq_one_letter_code
_entity_poly.pdbx_strand_id
1 'polypeptide(L)' 'MKQEKLCMSAHELSLQTGLSLSFIRKLTREEKIPYLRVGRRVLYPVSSVEEWLSKNMDAESDEQ' A
#
# COMPACT_ATOMS: atom_id res chain seq x y z
N MET A 1 -18.26 -13.77 -10.34
CA MET A 1 -18.16 -12.33 -9.96
C MET A 1 -16.96 -12.19 -9.03
N LYS A 2 -15.96 -11.36 -9.37
CA LYS A 2 -14.88 -11.03 -8.42
C LYS A 2 -15.50 -10.11 -7.36
N GLN A 3 -15.50 -10.51 -6.10
CA GLN A 3 -15.78 -9.57 -5.01
C GLN A 3 -14.66 -8.52 -5.00
N GLU A 4 -15.04 -7.25 -5.07
CA GLU A 4 -14.09 -6.15 -4.85
C GLU A 4 -13.58 -6.23 -3.41
N LYS A 5 -12.27 -6.38 -3.25
CA LYS A 5 -11.65 -6.36 -1.93
C LYS A 5 -11.53 -4.92 -1.48
N LEU A 6 -12.09 -4.61 -0.31
CA LEU A 6 -11.97 -3.27 0.29
C LEU A 6 -10.56 -3.02 0.85
N CYS A 7 -9.93 -4.07 1.37
CA CYS A 7 -8.61 -4.00 1.98
C CYS A 7 -7.78 -5.25 1.64
N MET A 8 -6.47 -5.07 1.61
CA MET A 8 -5.48 -6.12 1.44
C MET A 8 -4.59 -6.25 2.68
N SER A 9 -3.99 -7.41 2.86
CA SER A 9 -2.93 -7.65 3.84
C SER A 9 -1.57 -7.18 3.32
N ALA A 10 -0.56 -7.08 4.20
CA ALA A 10 0.80 -6.74 3.78
C ALA A 10 1.37 -7.75 2.76
N HIS A 11 0.96 -9.01 2.86
CA HIS A 11 1.38 -10.07 1.95
C HIS A 11 0.75 -9.90 0.56
N GLU A 12 -0.55 -9.63 0.49
CA GLU A 12 -1.23 -9.35 -0.78
C GLU A 12 -0.66 -8.09 -1.45
N LEU A 13 -0.41 -7.04 -0.67
CA LEU A 13 0.23 -5.82 -1.15
C LEU A 13 1.63 -6.11 -1.72
N SER A 14 2.42 -6.96 -1.05
CA SER A 14 3.73 -7.40 -1.52
C SER A 14 3.64 -8.13 -2.87
N LEU A 15 2.69 -9.04 -3.03
CA LEU A 15 2.48 -9.75 -4.28
C LEU A 15 2.02 -8.83 -5.42
N GLN A 16 1.21 -7.81 -5.13
CA GLN A 16 0.68 -6.89 -6.14
C GLN A 16 1.70 -5.83 -6.56
N THR A 17 2.45 -5.27 -5.61
CA THR A 17 3.42 -4.19 -5.86
C THR A 17 4.82 -4.67 -6.22
N GLY A 18 5.14 -5.94 -5.94
CA GLY A 18 6.49 -6.48 -6.04
C GLY A 18 7.43 -6.02 -4.92
N LEU A 19 6.97 -5.15 -4.01
CA LEU A 19 7.74 -4.69 -2.86
C LEU A 19 7.90 -5.80 -1.83
N SER A 20 9.05 -5.86 -1.16
CA SER A 20 9.26 -6.84 -0.09
C SER A 20 8.37 -6.55 1.13
N LEU A 21 7.95 -7.60 1.82
CA LEU A 21 7.19 -7.50 3.07
C LEU A 21 7.89 -6.64 4.14
N SER A 22 9.22 -6.75 4.23
CA SER A 22 10.01 -5.95 5.17
C SER A 22 9.97 -4.47 4.82
N PHE A 23 10.03 -4.13 3.53
CA PHE A 23 9.91 -2.76 3.05
C PHE A 23 8.53 -2.18 3.29
N ILE A 24 7.46 -2.93 2.98
CA ILE A 24 6.07 -2.51 3.28
C ILE A 24 5.89 -2.25 4.78
N ARG A 25 6.39 -3.14 5.65
CA ARG A 25 6.33 -2.95 7.10
C ARG A 25 7.13 -1.74 7.56
N LYS A 26 8.28 -1.47 6.94
CA LYS A 26 9.07 -0.25 7.18
C LYS A 26 8.26 0.99 6.82
N LEU A 27 7.66 1.04 5.63
CA LEU A 27 6.80 2.15 5.20
C LEU A 27 5.60 2.34 6.14
N THR A 28 5.00 1.26 6.59
CA THR A 28 3.87 1.30 7.55
C THR A 28 4.31 1.91 8.88
N ARG A 29 5.47 1.51 9.40
CA ARG A 29 6.04 2.05 10.65
C ARG A 29 6.45 3.51 10.51
N GLU A 30 6.91 3.91 9.33
CA GLU A 30 7.27 5.30 9.00
C GLU A 30 6.05 6.14 8.56
N GLU A 31 4.86 5.56 8.56
CA GLU A 31 3.60 6.20 8.13
C GLU A 31 3.64 6.77 6.70
N LYS A 32 4.49 6.17 5.85
CA LYS A 32 4.72 6.57 4.44
C LYS A 32 3.81 5.88 3.44
N ILE A 33 2.97 4.95 3.90
CA ILE A 33 1.99 4.22 3.08
C ILE A 33 0.64 4.24 3.80
N PRO A 34 -0.49 4.40 3.10
CA PRO A 34 -1.81 4.36 3.72
C PRO A 34 -2.09 2.98 4.33
N TYR A 35 -2.44 2.97 5.60
CA TYR A 35 -2.80 1.76 6.33
C TYR A 35 -3.93 2.03 7.33
N LEU A 36 -4.64 0.97 7.70
CA LEU A 36 -5.65 0.96 8.73
C LEU A 36 -5.28 -0.10 9.78
N ARG A 37 -5.33 0.28 11.06
CA ARG A 37 -5.15 -0.66 12.17
C ARG A 37 -6.50 -1.03 12.77
N VAL A 38 -6.88 -2.31 12.66
CA VAL A 38 -8.10 -2.86 13.25
C VAL A 38 -7.70 -3.90 14.29
N GLY A 39 -7.74 -3.49 15.57
CA GLY A 39 -7.23 -4.27 16.68
C GLY A 39 -5.74 -4.59 16.49
N ARG A 40 -5.42 -5.87 16.31
CA ARG A 40 -4.03 -6.35 16.09
C ARG A 40 -3.64 -6.47 14.62
N ARG A 41 -4.56 -6.24 13.69
CA ARG A 41 -4.32 -6.39 12.25
C ARG A 41 -4.02 -5.04 11.61
N VAL A 42 -3.09 -5.05 10.67
CA VAL A 42 -2.83 -3.93 9.76
C VAL A 42 -3.37 -4.33 8.40
N LEU A 43 -4.23 -3.47 7.85
CA LEU A 43 -4.89 -3.61 6.56
C LEU A 43 -4.52 -2.42 5.69
N TYR A 44 -4.51 -2.62 4.37
CA TYR A 44 -4.19 -1.59 3.40
C TYR A 44 -5.41 -1.42 2.50
N PRO A 45 -6.17 -0.32 2.61
CA PRO A 45 -7.31 -0.07 1.75
C PRO A 45 -6.88 0.02 0.28
N VAL A 46 -7.57 -0.69 -0.60
CA VAL A 46 -7.15 -0.81 -2.01
C VAL A 46 -7.14 0.57 -2.69
N SER A 47 -8.23 1.32 -2.56
CA SER A 47 -8.37 2.66 -3.15
C SER A 47 -7.29 3.63 -2.68
N SER A 48 -6.97 3.63 -1.38
CA SER A 48 -5.94 4.52 -0.83
C SER A 48 -4.53 4.15 -1.31
N VAL A 49 -4.23 2.85 -1.41
CA VAL A 49 -2.94 2.38 -1.93
C VAL A 49 -2.80 2.75 -3.41
N GLU A 50 -3.85 2.58 -4.22
CA GLU A 50 -3.84 2.97 -5.63
C GLU A 50 -3.58 4.48 -5.79
N GLU A 51 -4.30 5.32 -5.04
CA GLU A 51 -4.07 6.77 -5.05
C GLU A 51 -2.66 7.15 -4.60
N TRP A 52 -2.13 6.46 -3.58
CA TRP A 52 -0.76 6.66 -3.11
C TRP A 52 0.27 6.28 -4.19
N LEU A 53 0.08 5.16 -4.90
CA LEU A 53 0.96 4.77 -6.00
C LEU A 53 0.96 5.81 -7.12
N SER A 54 -0.22 6.30 -7.53
CA SER A 54 -0.34 7.34 -8.55
C SER A 54 0.42 8.61 -8.18
N LYS A 55 0.30 9.08 -6.92
CA LYS A 55 1.03 10.27 -6.45
C LYS A 55 2.55 10.11 -6.48
N ASN A 56 3.06 8.91 -6.23
CA ASN A 56 4.50 8.65 -6.30
C ASN A 56 5.01 8.50 -7.73
N MET A 57 4.15 8.20 -8.71
CA MET A 57 4.54 8.21 -10.13
C MET A 57 4.78 9.64 -10.63
N ASP A 58 3.94 10.59 -10.22
CA ASP A 58 4.07 11.98 -10.66
C ASP A 58 5.32 12.66 -10.05
N ALA A 59 5.73 12.26 -8.84
CA ALA A 59 6.89 12.82 -8.16
C ALA A 59 8.24 12.49 -8.82
N GLU A 60 8.33 11.46 -9.67
CA GLU A 60 9.56 11.13 -10.42
C GLU A 60 9.64 11.85 -11.79
N SER A 61 8.58 12.55 -12.20
CA SER A 61 8.49 13.20 -13.52
C SER A 61 8.99 14.65 -13.54
N ASP A 62 9.23 15.26 -12.37
CA ASP A 62 9.64 16.66 -12.24
C ASP A 62 11.17 16.85 -12.08
N GLU A 63 11.97 15.78 -12.14
CA GLU A 63 13.45 15.82 -12.04
C GLU A 63 14.20 15.46 -13.35
N GLN A 64 13.59 15.62 -14.53
CA GLN A 64 14.28 15.48 -15.82
C GLN A 64 14.37 16.79 -16.63
#